data_AF-A0A0P4W8M2-F1
#
_entry.id   AF-A0A0P4W8M2-F1
#
_cell.length_a   1.000
_cell.length_b   1.000
_cell.length_c   1.000
_cell.angle_alpha   90.00
_cell.angle_beta   90.00
_cell.angle_gamma   90.00
#
_symmetry.space_group_name_H-M   'P 1'
#
loop_
_entity.id
_entity.type
_entity.pdbx_description
1 polymer ?
#
loop_
_entity_poly.entity_id
_entity_poly.type
_entity_poly.pdbx_seq_one_letter_code
_entity_poly.pdbx_strand_id
1 'polypeptide(L)'
;MKIPIADHWSQNLASFFPKAIQFIDEARESGVGVLVHCLAGISRSVTITVAYLMYKEKLNLEQAYEYVRVKKANIAPNFNFMGQLQDFQQQLNLSPHKCQCVDTCRCRHMHFLTPARTSPDSGIEFDRFS
;
A
#
# COMPACT_ATOMS: atom_id res chain seq x y z
N MET A 1 11.46 -10.25 -15.10
CA MET A 1 11.21 -11.16 -13.95
C MET A 1 9.72 -11.53 -13.90
N LYS A 2 9.35 -12.73 -13.45
CA LYS A 2 7.94 -13.15 -13.25
C LYS A 2 7.73 -13.60 -11.79
N ILE A 3 6.65 -13.13 -11.17
CA ILE A 3 6.19 -13.57 -9.83
C ILE A 3 4.88 -14.34 -10.03
N PRO A 4 4.85 -15.68 -9.86
CA PRO A 4 3.67 -16.49 -10.13
C PRO A 4 2.70 -16.50 -8.93
N ILE A 5 2.12 -15.33 -8.60
CA ILE A 5 1.17 -15.18 -7.49
C ILE A 5 -0.22 -14.72 -7.96
N ALA A 6 -1.24 -15.34 -7.38
CA ALA A 6 -2.64 -14.95 -7.53
C ALA A 6 -2.97 -13.71 -6.67
N ASP A 7 -4.02 -12.98 -7.05
CA ASP A 7 -4.53 -11.89 -6.23
C ASP A 7 -5.51 -12.45 -5.18
N HIS A 8 -4.98 -13.03 -4.12
CA HIS A 8 -5.75 -13.82 -3.17
C HIS A 8 -5.23 -13.68 -1.74
N TRP A 9 -6.13 -13.84 -0.77
CA TRP A 9 -5.85 -13.61 0.65
C TRP A 9 -4.82 -14.58 1.25
N SER A 10 -4.63 -15.75 0.66
CA SER A 10 -3.68 -16.77 1.14
C SER A 10 -2.26 -16.63 0.59
N GLN A 11 -2.01 -15.63 -0.26
CA GLN A 11 -0.75 -15.51 -1.00
C GLN A 11 0.27 -14.65 -0.25
N ASN A 12 1.53 -15.08 -0.19
CA ASN A 12 2.63 -14.29 0.36
C ASN A 12 3.40 -13.59 -0.77
N LEU A 13 3.04 -12.34 -1.06
CA LEU A 13 3.74 -11.52 -2.04
C LEU A 13 5.00 -10.87 -1.46
N ALA A 14 5.02 -10.59 -0.15
CA ALA A 14 6.16 -10.00 0.55
C ALA A 14 7.46 -10.82 0.44
N SER A 15 7.37 -12.15 0.37
CA SER A 15 8.55 -13.00 0.15
C SER A 15 9.30 -12.70 -1.16
N PHE A 16 8.65 -12.00 -2.11
CA PHE A 16 9.26 -11.59 -3.38
C PHE A 16 9.78 -10.15 -3.38
N PHE A 17 9.53 -9.36 -2.33
CA PHE A 17 9.95 -7.96 -2.29
C PHE A 17 11.45 -7.77 -2.50
N PRO A 18 12.37 -8.48 -1.82
CA PRO A 18 13.81 -8.27 -2.00
C PRO A 18 14.25 -8.48 -3.46
N LYS A 19 13.77 -9.56 -4.09
CA LYS A 19 14.10 -9.88 -5.48
C LYS A 19 13.48 -8.88 -6.47
N ALA A 20 12.25 -8.43 -6.23
CA ALA A 20 11.60 -7.44 -7.08
C ALA A 20 12.28 -6.07 -6.97
N ILE A 21 12.67 -5.66 -5.76
CA ILE A 21 13.41 -4.42 -5.51
C ILE A 21 14.75 -4.45 -6.24
N GLN A 22 15.52 -5.52 -6.07
CA GLN A 22 16.81 -5.69 -6.75
C GLN A 22 16.65 -5.59 -8.28
N PHE A 23 15.67 -6.30 -8.86
CA PHE A 23 15.42 -6.26 -10.30
C PHE A 23 15.09 -4.84 -10.81
N ILE A 24 14.32 -4.05 -10.04
CA ILE A 24 14.00 -2.67 -10.40
C ILE A 24 15.24 -1.76 -10.26
N ASP A 25 16.02 -1.92 -9.19
CA ASP A 25 17.21 -1.10 -8.96
C ASP A 25 18.30 -1.34 -10.01
N GLU A 26 18.62 -2.60 -10.34
CA GLU A 26 19.61 -2.94 -11.37
C GLU A 26 19.26 -2.33 -12.74
N ALA A 27 17.98 -2.37 -13.09
CA ALA A 27 17.47 -1.77 -14.32
C ALA A 27 17.63 -0.24 -14.31
N ARG A 28 17.27 0.42 -13.20
CA ARG A 28 17.44 1.88 -13.05
C ARG A 28 18.90 2.30 -13.09
N GLU A 29 19.79 1.55 -12.44
CA GLU A 29 21.25 1.79 -12.46
C GLU A 29 21.84 1.63 -13.86
N SER A 30 21.27 0.73 -14.66
CA SER A 30 21.64 0.55 -16.07
C SER A 30 20.97 1.56 -17.02
N GLY A 31 20.23 2.54 -16.50
CA GLY A 31 19.53 3.54 -17.30
C GLY A 31 18.35 3.01 -18.12
N VAL A 32 17.82 1.82 -17.78
CA VAL A 32 16.69 1.21 -18.48
C VAL A 32 15.40 1.29 -17.66
N GLY A 33 14.27 1.44 -18.35
CA GLY A 33 12.94 1.50 -17.72
C GLY A 33 12.40 0.11 -17.36
N VAL A 34 11.61 0.03 -16.28
CA VAL A 34 10.90 -1.19 -15.87
C VAL A 34 9.39 -0.94 -15.86
N LEU A 35 8.64 -1.79 -16.54
CA LEU A 35 7.18 -1.85 -16.43
C LEU A 35 6.77 -2.92 -15.42
N VAL A 36 6.24 -2.50 -14.27
CA VAL A 36 5.64 -3.40 -13.27
C VAL A 36 4.14 -3.51 -13.54
N HIS A 37 3.67 -4.67 -13.95
CA HIS A 37 2.25 -4.89 -14.29
C HIS A 37 1.68 -6.18 -13.70
N CYS A 38 0.36 -6.22 -13.53
CA CYS A 38 -0.41 -7.42 -13.26
C CYS A 38 -1.67 -7.39 -14.17
N LEU A 39 -2.61 -8.33 -14.00
CA LEU A 39 -3.76 -8.42 -14.90
C LEU A 39 -4.60 -7.12 -14.93
N ALA A 40 -5.05 -6.63 -13.78
CA ALA A 40 -5.90 -5.44 -13.69
C ALA A 40 -5.11 -4.15 -13.39
N GLY A 41 -3.85 -4.27 -12.95
CA GLY A 41 -3.07 -3.12 -12.49
C GLY A 41 -3.58 -2.48 -11.19
N ILE A 42 -4.40 -3.18 -10.40
CA ILE A 42 -5.07 -2.62 -9.20
C ILE A 42 -4.40 -3.05 -7.90
N SER A 43 -3.96 -4.31 -7.80
CA SER A 43 -3.52 -4.94 -6.54
C SER A 43 -2.05 -5.37 -6.59
N ARG A 44 -1.72 -6.56 -7.09
CA ARG A 44 -0.34 -7.14 -7.08
C ARG A 44 0.76 -6.19 -7.56
N SER A 45 0.60 -5.57 -8.74
CA SER A 45 1.62 -4.66 -9.27
C SER A 45 1.74 -3.39 -8.43
N VAL A 46 0.62 -2.89 -7.88
CA VAL A 46 0.62 -1.75 -6.97
C VAL A 46 1.37 -2.10 -5.69
N THR A 47 1.12 -3.27 -5.11
CA THR A 47 1.84 -3.74 -3.91
C THR A 47 3.35 -3.74 -4.12
N ILE A 48 3.84 -4.27 -5.25
CA ILE A 48 5.27 -4.25 -5.58
C ILE A 48 5.80 -2.83 -5.72
N THR A 49 5.06 -1.95 -6.41
CA THR A 49 5.46 -0.54 -6.58
C THR A 49 5.52 0.20 -5.24
N VAL A 50 4.54 -0.02 -4.35
CA VAL A 50 4.52 0.59 -3.01
C VAL A 50 5.70 0.08 -2.17
N ALA A 51 5.94 -1.24 -2.14
CA ALA A 51 7.09 -1.81 -1.44
C ALA A 51 8.42 -1.23 -1.94
N TYR A 52 8.57 -1.07 -3.26
CA TYR A 52 9.75 -0.48 -3.86
C TYR A 52 9.96 0.98 -3.43
N LEU A 53 8.90 1.80 -3.44
CA LEU A 53 8.97 3.20 -2.99
C LEU A 53 9.31 3.29 -1.50
N MET A 54 8.75 2.42 -0.66
CA MET A 54 9.08 2.37 0.76
C MET A 54 10.57 2.07 0.97
N TYR A 55 11.11 1.11 0.22
CA TYR A 55 12.51 0.72 0.32
C TYR A 55 13.48 1.80 -0.21
N LYS A 56 13.23 2.30 -1.43
CA LYS A 56 14.15 3.17 -2.16
C LYS A 56 14.09 4.61 -1.68
N GLU A 57 12.89 5.14 -1.52
CA GLU A 57 12.63 6.55 -1.20
C GLU A 57 12.41 6.77 0.31
N LYS A 58 12.51 5.70 1.13
CA LYS A 58 12.30 5.72 2.58
C LYS A 58 10.94 6.28 3.01
N LEU A 59 9.93 6.13 2.15
CA LEU A 59 8.56 6.53 2.43
C LEU A 59 7.90 5.49 3.33
N ASN A 60 7.14 5.92 4.33
CA ASN A 60 6.26 4.99 5.03
C ASN A 60 5.12 4.51 4.10
N LEU A 61 4.37 3.49 4.52
CA LEU A 61 3.32 2.87 3.72
C LEU A 61 2.29 3.89 3.24
N GLU A 62 1.83 4.79 4.11
CA GLU A 62 0.84 5.81 3.76
C GLU A 62 1.37 6.73 2.65
N GLN A 63 2.59 7.24 2.82
CA GLN A 63 3.23 8.12 1.85
C GLN A 63 3.46 7.42 0.51
N ALA A 64 3.96 6.19 0.53
CA ALA A 64 4.21 5.41 -0.67
C ALA A 64 2.92 5.05 -1.41
N TYR A 65 1.87 4.67 -0.67
CA TYR A 65 0.55 4.39 -1.22
C TYR A 65 -0.07 5.63 -1.87
N GLU A 66 -0.05 6.76 -1.17
CA GLU A 66 -0.56 8.03 -1.67
C GLU A 66 0.19 8.50 -2.91
N TYR A 67 1.51 8.34 -2.93
CA TYR A 67 2.34 8.68 -4.10
C TYR A 67 1.89 7.93 -5.36
N VAL A 68 1.51 6.67 -5.23
CA VAL A 68 0.97 5.87 -6.34
C VAL A 68 -0.46 6.29 -6.66
N ARG A 69 -1.31 6.51 -5.64
CA ARG A 69 -2.73 6.88 -5.81
C ARG A 69 -2.91 8.18 -6.60
N VAL A 70 -2.08 9.19 -6.35
CA VAL A 70 -2.13 10.47 -7.08
C VAL A 70 -1.87 10.28 -8.58
N LYS A 71 -1.04 9.29 -8.96
CA LYS A 71 -0.74 8.97 -10.37
C LYS A 71 -1.75 8.00 -10.98
N LYS A 72 -2.40 7.18 -10.15
CA LYS A 72 -3.39 6.18 -10.55
C LYS A 72 -4.47 6.06 -9.48
N ALA A 73 -5.61 6.70 -9.69
CA ALA A 73 -6.65 6.81 -8.67
C ALA A 73 -7.33 5.48 -8.30
N ASN A 74 -7.40 4.51 -9.22
CA ASN A 74 -8.10 3.23 -9.05
C ASN A 74 -7.21 2.10 -8.50
N ILE A 75 -6.27 2.42 -7.61
CA ILE A 75 -5.49 1.39 -6.91
C ILE A 75 -6.27 0.83 -5.71
N ALA A 76 -6.18 -0.47 -5.50
CA ALA A 76 -6.79 -1.17 -4.37
C ALA A 76 -6.10 -2.53 -4.16
N PRO A 77 -4.89 -2.56 -3.56
CA PRO A 77 -4.32 -3.80 -3.06
C PRO A 77 -5.30 -4.53 -2.13
N ASN A 78 -5.37 -5.85 -2.24
CA ASN A 78 -6.20 -6.62 -1.33
C ASN A 78 -5.68 -6.48 0.13
N PHE A 79 -6.56 -6.71 1.11
CA PHE A 79 -6.24 -6.51 2.53
C PHE A 79 -5.05 -7.34 3.03
N ASN A 80 -4.87 -8.56 2.53
CA ASN A 80 -3.72 -9.39 2.87
C ASN A 80 -2.39 -8.76 2.37
N PHE A 81 -2.37 -8.21 1.15
CA PHE A 81 -1.20 -7.49 0.66
C PHE A 81 -0.97 -6.16 1.38
N MET A 82 -2.03 -5.48 1.83
CA MET A 82 -1.88 -4.30 2.71
C MET A 82 -1.24 -4.67 4.05
N GLY A 83 -1.64 -5.77 4.69
CA GLY A 83 -1.00 -6.27 5.90
C GLY A 83 0.48 -6.61 5.70
N GLN A 84 0.80 -7.27 4.59
CA GLN A 84 2.19 -7.57 4.22
C GLN A 84 3.05 -6.31 4.02
N LEU A 85 2.48 -5.23 3.48
CA LEU A 85 3.18 -3.95 3.39
C LEU A 85 3.37 -3.29 4.76
N GLN A 86 2.42 -3.44 5.68
CA GLN A 86 2.57 -2.96 7.06
C GLN A 86 3.71 -3.68 7.78
N ASP A 87 3.79 -5.01 7.64
CA ASP A 87 4.90 -5.80 8.20
C ASP A 87 6.23 -5.38 7.56
N PHE A 88 6.25 -5.14 6.25
CA PHE A 88 7.45 -4.68 5.55
C PHE A 88 7.88 -3.29 6.03
N GLN A 89 6.96 -2.38 6.33
CA GLN A 89 7.28 -1.09 6.94
C GLN A 89 8.03 -1.25 8.26
N GLN A 90 7.58 -2.17 9.12
CA GLN A 90 8.23 -2.47 10.40
C GLN A 90 9.64 -3.02 10.18
N GLN A 91 9.81 -3.95 9.22
CA GLN A 91 11.13 -4.50 8.87
C GLN A 91 12.10 -3.43 8.38
N LEU A 92 11.61 -2.40 7.69
CA LEU A 92 12.41 -1.27 7.23
C LEU A 92 12.67 -0.21 8.32
N ASN A 93 12.16 -0.40 9.54
CA ASN A 93 12.20 0.58 10.64
C ASN A 93 11.64 1.96 10.24
N LEU A 94 10.65 1.98 9.35
CA LEU A 94 10.02 3.22 8.92
C LEU A 94 8.91 3.59 9.89
N SER A 95 9.02 4.79 10.46
CA SER A 95 8.02 5.28 11.41
C SER A 95 6.75 5.70 10.67
N PRO A 96 5.55 5.35 11.16
CA PRO A 96 4.34 6.02 10.71
C PRO A 96 4.49 7.51 11.00
N HIS A 97 3.95 8.35 10.12
CA HIS A 97 4.04 9.78 10.28
C HIS A 97 3.34 10.19 11.60
N LYS A 98 4.10 10.75 12.55
CA LYS A 98 3.54 11.33 13.78
C LYS A 98 3.43 12.83 13.56
N CYS A 99 2.21 13.35 13.41
CA CYS A 99 2.05 14.80 13.61
C CYS A 99 2.38 15.12 15.07
N GLN A 100 3.28 16.06 15.32
CA GLN A 100 3.53 16.61 16.66
C GLN A 100 2.66 17.84 16.94
N CYS A 101 1.49 17.93 16.30
CA CYS A 101 0.64 19.09 16.37
C CYS A 101 -0.47 18.93 17.42
N VAL A 102 -0.66 19.95 18.27
CA VAL A 102 -1.76 20.06 19.24
C VAL A 102 -2.97 20.76 18.62
N ASP A 103 -4.15 20.16 18.79
CA ASP A 103 -5.57 20.56 18.61
C ASP A 103 -6.02 21.54 17.50
N THR A 104 -5.14 22.13 16.69
CA THR A 104 -5.52 23.11 15.65
C THR A 104 -4.76 22.96 14.33
N CYS A 105 -4.07 21.85 14.07
CA CYS A 105 -3.33 21.70 12.82
C CYS A 105 -4.21 21.43 11.60
N ARG A 106 -3.92 22.15 10.52
CA ARG A 106 -4.51 21.99 9.17
C ARG A 106 -3.75 21.01 8.27
N CYS A 107 -2.88 20.20 8.84
CA CYS A 107 -2.16 19.17 8.12
C CYS A 107 -3.13 18.02 7.77
N ARG A 108 -3.23 17.69 6.47
CA ARG A 108 -4.03 16.56 5.94
C ARG A 108 -3.46 15.22 6.40
N HIS A 109 -3.60 14.84 7.67
CA HIS A 109 -3.57 13.43 8.02
C HIS A 109 -4.89 12.83 7.55
N MET A 110 -4.84 11.99 6.52
CA MET A 110 -5.96 11.11 6.21
C MET A 110 -5.91 9.98 7.24
N HIS A 111 -6.58 10.21 8.36
CA HIS A 111 -6.79 9.23 9.43
C HIS A 111 -7.52 7.98 8.88
N PHE A 112 -6.80 7.08 8.23
CA PHE A 112 -7.39 5.84 7.71
C PHE A 112 -7.57 4.75 8.78
N LEU A 113 -7.05 4.93 10.01
CA LEU A 113 -7.07 3.88 11.05
C LEU A 113 -7.37 4.36 12.48
N THR A 114 -7.94 5.55 12.67
CA THR A 114 -8.57 5.93 13.96
C THR A 114 -10.08 5.94 13.77
N PRO A 115 -10.88 5.21 14.60
CA PRO A 115 -12.30 5.43 14.62
C PRO A 115 -12.53 6.83 15.18
N ALA A 116 -12.78 7.79 14.28
CA ALA A 116 -13.26 9.10 14.66
C ALA A 116 -14.56 8.90 15.44
N ARG A 117 -14.66 9.57 16.59
CA ARG A 117 -15.94 9.75 17.27
C ARG A 117 -16.96 10.22 16.22
N THR A 118 -18.10 9.53 16.23
CA THR A 118 -19.32 9.75 15.44
C THR A 118 -19.20 9.58 13.91
N SER A 119 -19.31 8.35 13.43
CA SER A 119 -20.07 8.04 12.21
C SER A 119 -21.41 7.41 12.63
N PRO A 120 -22.54 7.75 11.97
CA PRO A 120 -23.80 7.10 12.24
C PRO A 120 -23.74 5.64 11.76
N ASP A 121 -24.13 4.77 12.68
CA ASP A 121 -24.57 3.38 12.56
C ASP A 121 -24.16 2.59 11.31
N SER A 122 -23.20 1.68 11.48
CA SER A 122 -22.88 0.62 10.50
C SER A 122 -23.66 -0.67 10.84
N GLY A 123 -24.96 -0.54 11.09
CA GLY A 123 -25.87 -1.68 11.21
C GLY A 123 -26.23 -2.24 9.84
N ILE A 124 -26.28 -3.57 9.71
CA ILE A 124 -26.92 -4.24 8.56
C ILE A 124 -28.43 -4.31 8.87
N GLU A 125 -29.24 -3.55 8.14
CA GLU A 125 -30.70 -3.67 8.22
C GLU A 125 -31.19 -4.85 7.37
N PHE A 126 -32.04 -5.70 7.97
CA PHE A 126 -32.73 -6.78 7.28
C PHE A 126 -34.21 -6.42 7.17
N ASP A 127 -34.67 -6.09 5.98
CA ASP A 127 -36.09 -5.85 5.74
C ASP A 127 -36.86 -7.17 5.59
N ARG A 128 -38.01 -7.26 6.27
CA ARG A 128 -38.97 -8.36 6.13
C ARG A 128 -40.23 -7.82 5.48
N PHE A 129 -40.52 -8.24 4.26
CA PHE A 129 -41.76 -7.88 3.58
C PHE A 129 -42.89 -8.85 3.95
N SER A 130 -44.08 -8.27 4.21
CA SER A 130 -45.34 -9.00 4.39
C SER A 130 -46.09 -9.08 3.06
#